data_AF-A0A969QRM7-F1
#
_entry.id   AF-A0A969QRM7-F1
#
_cell.length_a   1.000
_cell.length_b   1.000
_cell.length_c   1.000
_cell.angle_alpha   90.00
_cell.angle_beta   90.00
_cell.angle_gamma   90.00
#
_symmetry.space_group_name_H-M   'P 1'
#
loop_
_entity.id
_entity.type
_entity.pdbx_description
1 polymer ?
#
loop_
_entity_poly.entity_id
_entity_poly.type
_entity_poly.pdbx_seq_one_letter_code
_entity_poly.pdbx_strand_id
1 'polypeptide(L)' 'MTFLTIDGKILRVDAKEFTFRGRIVTKVKDNNNGQACEREGDMVFKITQNRRYWRLQQMQSPCGSETDYVDIFM' A
#
# COMPACT_ATOMS: atom_id res chain seq x y z
N MET A 1 12.54 -0.12 -14.40
CA MET A 1 11.10 0.22 -14.48
C MET A 1 10.59 0.36 -13.06
N THR A 2 10.04 1.51 -12.71
CA THR A 2 9.33 1.71 -11.43
C THR A 2 7.89 1.29 -11.61
N PHE A 3 7.33 0.52 -10.68
CA PHE A 3 5.94 0.07 -10.76
C PHE A 3 5.32 -0.20 -9.39
N LEU A 4 4.00 -0.26 -9.39
CA LEU A 4 3.18 -0.75 -8.29
C LEU A 4 2.14 -1.72 -8.84
N THR A 5 1.95 -2.86 -8.17
CA THR A 5 0.82 -3.76 -8.40
C THR A 5 0.07 -4.00 -7.10
N ILE A 6 -1.24 -4.18 -7.21
CA ILE A 6 -2.12 -4.55 -6.11
C ILE A 6 -3.10 -5.60 -6.62
N ASP A 7 -3.14 -6.75 -5.96
CA ASP A 7 -4.02 -7.86 -6.32
C ASP A 7 -4.61 -8.46 -5.05
N GLY A 8 -5.93 -8.61 -5.01
CA GLY A 8 -6.63 -9.13 -3.84
C GLY A 8 -8.09 -8.76 -3.77
N LYS A 9 -8.65 -8.84 -2.56
CA LYS A 9 -10.08 -8.63 -2.31
C LYS A 9 -10.30 -7.64 -1.18
N ILE A 10 -11.32 -6.79 -1.36
CA ILE A 10 -11.85 -5.96 -0.27
C ILE A 10 -12.70 -6.87 0.63
N LEU A 11 -12.36 -6.93 1.91
CA LEU A 11 -13.06 -7.75 2.90
C LEU A 11 -14.15 -6.97 3.64
N ARG A 12 -13.94 -5.67 3.85
CA ARG A 12 -14.84 -4.78 4.58
C ARG A 12 -14.70 -3.36 4.08
N VAL A 13 -15.80 -2.63 4.02
CA VAL A 13 -15.85 -1.20 3.70
C VAL A 13 -16.57 -0.46 4.82
N ASP A 14 -15.95 0.61 5.29
CA ASP A 14 -16.53 1.60 6.21
C ASP A 14 -16.47 2.99 5.55
N ALA A 15 -17.03 4.02 6.22
CA ALA A 15 -17.15 5.36 5.64
C ALA A 15 -15.81 6.01 5.22
N LYS A 16 -14.72 5.70 5.94
CA LYS A 16 -13.38 6.28 5.72
C LYS A 16 -12.25 5.26 5.87
N GLU A 17 -12.55 3.96 5.87
CA GLU A 17 -11.56 2.87 5.78
C GLU A 17 -12.10 1.65 5.03
N PHE A 18 -11.21 0.86 4.45
CA PHE A 18 -11.53 -0.49 4.01
C PHE A 18 -10.41 -1.46 4.37
N THR A 19 -10.78 -2.70 4.62
CA THR A 19 -9.83 -3.81 4.82
C THR A 19 -9.64 -4.54 3.50
N PHE A 20 -8.39 -4.72 3.10
CA PHE A 20 -7.96 -5.43 1.90
C PHE A 20 -7.17 -6.67 2.32
N ARG A 21 -7.43 -7.81 1.68
CA ARG A 21 -6.58 -9.01 1.76
C ARG A 21 -5.98 -9.28 0.41
N GLY A 22 -4.66 -9.29 0.34
CA GLY A 22 -3.96 -9.62 -0.89
C GLY A 22 -2.50 -9.20 -0.86
N ARG A 23 -1.96 -8.97 -2.06
CA ARG A 23 -0.55 -8.73 -2.32
C ARG A 23 -0.36 -7.34 -2.92
N ILE A 24 0.61 -6.60 -2.39
CA ILE A 24 1.09 -5.34 -2.95
C ILE A 24 2.57 -5.50 -3.29
N VAL A 25 2.94 -5.19 -4.54
CA VAL A 25 4.33 -5.17 -4.97
C VAL A 25 4.72 -3.76 -5.39
N THR A 26 5.76 -3.22 -4.76
CA THR A 26 6.37 -1.95 -5.14
C THR A 26 7.77 -2.21 -5.69
N LYS A 27 8.14 -1.49 -6.75
CA LYS A 27 9.51 -1.48 -7.24
C LYS A 27 9.88 -0.05 -7.58
N VAL A 28 10.82 0.50 -6.83
CA VAL A 28 11.39 1.83 -7.06
C VAL A 28 12.89 1.64 -7.27
N LYS A 29 13.46 2.30 -8.28
CA LYS A 29 14.88 2.13 -8.65
C LYS A 29 15.83 2.34 -7.47
N ASP A 30 15.51 3.29 -6.61
CA ASP A 30 16.40 3.76 -5.54
C ASP A 30 16.15 3.04 -4.19
N ASN A 31 15.10 2.21 -4.09
CA ASN A 31 14.78 1.43 -2.89
C ASN A 31 15.16 -0.04 -3.09
N ASN A 32 15.47 -0.75 -2.00
CA ASN A 32 15.77 -2.19 -2.01
C ASN A 32 16.75 -2.61 -3.12
N ASN A 33 17.81 -1.84 -3.37
CA ASN A 33 18.77 -2.06 -4.45
C ASN A 33 18.13 -2.24 -5.84
N GLY A 34 17.01 -1.55 -6.08
CA GLY A 34 16.23 -1.65 -7.31
C GLY A 34 15.51 -2.99 -7.49
N GLN A 35 15.39 -3.81 -6.44
CA GLN A 35 14.57 -5.02 -6.42
C GLN A 35 13.14 -4.71 -5.99
N ALA A 36 12.22 -5.61 -6.35
CA ALA A 36 10.83 -5.47 -5.92
C ALA A 36 10.68 -5.79 -4.43
N CYS A 37 9.74 -5.11 -3.79
CA CYS A 37 9.31 -5.32 -2.42
C CYS A 37 7.87 -5.77 -2.39
N GLU A 38 7.59 -6.74 -1.53
CA GLU A 38 6.30 -7.38 -1.44
C GLU A 38 5.79 -7.34 -0.01
N ARG A 39 4.48 -7.10 0.12
CA ARG A 39 3.71 -7.34 1.34
C ARG A 39 2.46 -8.12 0.97
N GLU A 40 2.11 -9.09 1.80
CA GLU A 40 0.94 -9.94 1.63
C GLU A 40 0.19 -10.08 2.95
N GLY A 41 -1.14 -10.10 2.89
CA GLY A 41 -2.01 -10.32 4.04
C GLY A 41 -3.11 -9.28 4.15
N ASP A 42 -3.59 -9.08 5.38
CA ASP A 42 -4.64 -8.13 5.70
C ASP A 42 -4.06 -6.74 5.95
N MET A 43 -4.56 -5.78 5.21
CA MET A 43 -4.08 -4.40 5.19
C MET A 43 -5.26 -3.44 5.25
N VAL A 44 -5.01 -2.26 5.81
CA VAL A 44 -6.05 -1.22 5.98
C VAL A 44 -5.68 -0.04 5.13
N PHE A 45 -6.64 0.40 4.31
CA PHE A 45 -6.58 1.65 3.60
C PHE A 45 -7.53 2.65 4.25
N LYS A 46 -7.07 3.87 4.52
CA LYS A 46 -7.83 4.87 5.28
C LYS A 46 -7.68 6.27 4.70
N ILE A 47 -8.77 7.03 4.72
CA ILE A 47 -8.73 8.48 4.50
C ILE A 47 -8.53 9.16 5.85
N THR A 48 -7.43 9.90 5.99
CA THR A 48 -7.15 10.74 7.16
C THR A 48 -7.26 12.21 6.78
N GLN A 49 -7.75 13.05 7.70
CA GLN A 49 -7.92 14.49 7.48
C GLN A 49 -8.79 14.76 6.23
N ASN A 50 -8.35 15.65 5.35
CA ASN A 50 -9.05 16.07 4.13
C ASN A 50 -8.40 15.50 2.86
N ARG A 51 -7.77 14.32 2.94
CA ARG A 51 -7.12 13.68 1.77
C ARG A 51 -8.16 13.17 0.77
N ARG A 52 -7.81 13.25 -0.53
CA ARG A 52 -8.62 12.73 -1.65
C ARG A 52 -8.19 11.33 -2.12
N TYR A 53 -7.49 10.60 -1.25
CA TYR A 53 -6.98 9.27 -1.53
C TYR A 53 -6.99 8.42 -0.26
N TRP A 54 -7.08 7.13 -0.47
CA TRP A 54 -6.98 6.09 0.54
C TRP A 54 -5.52 5.71 0.72
N ARG A 55 -4.97 5.84 1.93
CA ARG A 55 -3.57 5.48 2.21
C ARG A 55 -3.48 4.16 2.96
N LEU A 56 -2.58 3.28 2.53
CA LEU A 56 -2.18 2.10 3.27
C LEU A 56 -1.67 2.49 4.66
N GLN A 57 -2.17 1.87 5.73
CA GLN A 57 -1.75 2.18 7.10
C GLN A 57 -0.51 1.39 7.54
N GLN A 58 -0.22 0.25 6.92
CA GLN A 58 1.02 -0.51 7.09
C GLN A 58 2.16 0.16 6.29
N MET A 59 2.51 1.40 6.67
CA MET A 59 3.37 2.29 5.90
C MET A 59 4.87 1.94 5.99
N GLN A 60 5.28 1.07 6.92
CA GLN A 60 6.67 0.63 6.99
C GLN A 60 7.02 -0.18 5.74
N SER A 61 8.14 0.15 5.09
CA SER A 61 8.66 -0.64 3.99
C SER A 61 9.00 -2.07 4.47
N PRO A 62 8.58 -3.13 3.75
CA PRO A 62 8.90 -4.50 4.11
C PRO A 62 10.37 -4.87 3.80
N CYS A 63 11.10 -4.03 3.07
CA CYS A 63 12.51 -4.29 2.70
C CYS A 63 13.48 -3.18 3.12
N GLY A 64 13.03 -2.21 3.91
CA GLY A 64 13.82 -1.03 4.22
C GLY A 64 13.30 -0.28 5.43
N SER A 65 13.98 0.82 5.75
CA SER A 65 13.62 1.70 6.87
C SER A 65 12.75 2.88 6.45
N GLU A 66 12.57 3.09 5.15
CA GLU A 66 11.74 4.16 4.61
C GLU A 66 10.24 3.92 4.83
N THR A 67 9.50 5.02 4.83
CA THR A 67 8.05 4.99 4.76
C THR A 67 7.62 4.75 3.31
N ASP A 68 6.95 3.62 3.04
CA ASP A 68 6.47 3.23 1.72
C ASP A 68 4.96 3.53 1.59
N TYR A 69 4.64 4.73 1.11
CA TYR A 69 3.26 5.14 0.91
C TYR A 69 2.66 4.48 -0.33
N VAL A 70 1.54 3.77 -0.13
CA VAL A 70 0.68 3.29 -1.20
C VAL A 70 -0.67 3.97 -1.08
N ASP A 71 -1.01 4.78 -2.10
CA ASP A 71 -2.24 5.56 -2.15
C ASP A 71 -3.13 5.09 -3.31
N ILE A 72 -4.43 4.98 -3.05
CA ILE A 72 -5.46 4.73 -4.07
C ILE A 72 -6.30 6.00 -4.20
N PHE A 73 -6.23 6.64 -5.35
CA PHE A 73 -7.05 7.81 -5.67
C PHE A 73 -8.51 7.40 -5.90
N MET A 74 -9.42 8.26 -5.43
CA MET A 74 -10.85 8.17 -5.70
C MET A 74 -11.22 8.85 -7.01
#